data_AF-A0A662ES92-F1
#
_entry.id   AF-A0A662ES92-F1
#
_cell.length_a   1.000
_cell.length_b   1.000
_cell.length_c   1.000
_cell.angle_alpha   90.00
_cell.angle_beta   90.00
_cell.angle_gamma   90.00
#
_symmetry.space_group_name_H-M   'P 1'
#
loop_
_entity.id
_entity.type
_entity.pdbx_description
1 polymer ?
#
loop_
_entity_poly.entity_id
_entity_poly.type
_entity_poly.pdbx_seq_one_letter_code
_entity_poly.pdbx_strand_id
1 'polypeptide(L)'
;MIERDDTVDLLTLIGRTIERLQKGIELFEEDDRTAGLKHLSAVIEEIDAYLGRASEDPLLRLAGLPEGEVAVSLSDVKSDISSVIADLRRTKA
;
A
#
# COMPACT_ATOMS: atom_id res chain seq x y z
N MET A 1 -24.55 2.65 17.91
CA MET A 1 -24.27 2.07 16.58
C MET A 1 -23.07 2.86 16.07
N ILE A 2 -21.86 2.31 16.15
CA ILE A 2 -20.67 3.03 15.68
C ILE A 2 -20.67 2.85 14.16
N GLU A 3 -21.00 3.91 13.44
CA GLU A 3 -20.79 3.99 12.00
C GLU A 3 -19.31 3.70 11.75
N ARG A 4 -19.02 2.54 11.16
CA ARG A 4 -17.71 2.24 10.60
C ARG A 4 -17.61 3.06 9.34
N ASP A 5 -17.22 4.31 9.49
CA ASP A 5 -16.79 5.12 8.38
C ASP A 5 -15.55 4.42 7.80
N ASP A 6 -15.63 4.02 6.53
CA ASP A 6 -14.59 3.33 5.76
C ASP A 6 -13.43 4.30 5.42
N THR A 7 -13.12 5.22 6.33
CA THR A 7 -11.94 6.07 6.29
C THR A 7 -10.74 5.19 6.58
N VAL A 8 -10.07 4.69 5.53
CA VAL A 8 -8.75 4.09 5.66
C VAL A 8 -7.82 5.22 6.08
N ASP A 9 -7.58 5.29 7.38
CA ASP A 9 -6.56 6.13 7.97
C ASP A 9 -5.16 5.57 7.68
N LEU A 10 -4.13 6.39 7.93
CA LEU A 10 -2.74 6.02 7.66
C LEU A 10 -2.32 4.71 8.34
N LEU A 11 -2.75 4.47 9.59
CA LEU A 11 -2.35 3.27 10.32
C LEU A 11 -3.02 2.03 9.73
N THR A 12 -4.28 2.14 9.34
CA THR A 12 -4.99 1.07 8.62
C THR A 12 -4.29 0.77 7.28
N LEU A 13 -3.88 1.80 6.52
CA LEU A 13 -3.11 1.61 5.28
C LEU A 13 -1.79 0.87 5.53
N ILE A 14 -1.01 1.31 6.53
CA ILE A 14 0.28 0.70 6.86
C ILE A 14 0.09 -0.78 7.23
N GLY A 15 -0.89 -1.08 8.09
CA GLY A 15 -1.19 -2.45 8.51
C GLY A 15 -1.52 -3.37 7.32
N ARG A 16 -2.43 -2.93 6.44
CA ARG A 16 -2.80 -3.70 5.23
C ARG A 16 -1.64 -3.84 4.25
N THR A 17 -0.85 -2.79 4.10
CA THR A 17 0.34 -2.82 3.24
C THR A 17 1.31 -3.90 3.70
N ILE A 18 1.64 -3.93 4.99
CA ILE A 18 2.56 -4.95 5.55
C ILE A 18 2.00 -6.36 5.34
N GLU A 19 0.72 -6.59 5.65
CA GLU A 19 0.07 -7.89 5.48
C GLU A 19 0.09 -8.36 4.01
N ARG A 20 -0.21 -7.47 3.07
CA ARG A 20 -0.18 -7.79 1.64
C ARG A 20 1.23 -8.05 1.13
N LEU A 21 2.23 -7.31 1.60
CA LEU A 21 3.63 -7.55 1.24
C LEU A 21 4.10 -8.91 1.76
N GLN A 22 3.79 -9.24 3.02
CA GLN A 22 4.09 -10.55 3.60
C GLN A 22 3.43 -11.66 2.79
N LYS A 23 2.13 -11.52 2.47
CA LYS A 23 1.42 -12.52 1.68
C LYS A 23 1.97 -12.63 0.26
N GLY A 24 2.39 -11.53 -0.34
CA GLY A 24 3.06 -11.51 -1.63
C GLY A 24 4.34 -12.34 -1.61
N ILE A 25 5.19 -12.17 -0.59
CA ILE A 25 6.43 -12.94 -0.41
C ILE A 25 6.13 -14.44 -0.31
N GLU A 26 5.20 -14.85 0.56
CA GLU A 26 4.80 -16.26 0.70
C GLU A 26 4.36 -16.86 -0.64
N LEU A 27 3.56 -16.13 -1.42
CA LEU A 27 3.07 -16.60 -2.72
C LEU A 27 4.20 -16.71 -3.76
N PHE A 28 5.23 -15.85 -3.71
CA PHE A 28 6.41 -16.01 -4.55
C PHE A 28 7.27 -17.20 -4.13
N GLU A 29 7.34 -17.53 -2.83
CA GLU A 29 8.02 -18.75 -2.34
C GLU A 29 7.27 -20.03 -2.73
N GLU A 30 5.95 -19.97 -2.87
CA GLU A 30 5.08 -21.06 -3.34
C GLU A 30 5.00 -21.17 -4.88
N ASP A 31 5.81 -20.41 -5.63
CA ASP A 31 5.77 -20.28 -7.09
C ASP A 31 4.44 -19.75 -7.67
N ASP A 32 3.51 -19.24 -6.83
CA ASP A 32 2.28 -18.55 -7.28
C ASP A 32 2.54 -17.07 -7.55
N ARG A 33 3.31 -16.84 -8.61
CA ARG A 33 3.68 -15.50 -9.07
C ARG A 33 2.48 -14.63 -9.42
N THR A 34 1.39 -15.20 -9.93
CA THR A 34 0.21 -14.40 -10.34
C THR A 34 -0.50 -13.85 -9.11
N ALA A 35 -0.70 -14.67 -8.09
CA ALA A 35 -1.27 -14.22 -6.83
C ALA A 35 -0.32 -13.23 -6.13
N GLY A 36 0.99 -13.49 -6.10
CA GLY A 36 1.97 -12.56 -5.53
C GLY A 36 1.92 -11.16 -6.18
N LEU A 37 1.90 -11.09 -7.52
CA LEU A 37 1.76 -9.83 -8.25
C LEU A 37 0.43 -9.11 -7.97
N LYS A 38 -0.66 -9.86 -7.74
CA LYS A 38 -1.96 -9.29 -7.38
C LYS A 38 -1.90 -8.61 -6.01
N HIS A 39 -1.21 -9.22 -5.03
CA HIS A 39 -1.03 -8.61 -3.71
C HIS A 39 -0.21 -7.32 -3.78
N LEU A 40 0.90 -7.31 -4.53
CA LEU A 40 1.70 -6.10 -4.73
C LEU A 40 0.92 -4.98 -5.45
N SER A 41 0.12 -5.34 -6.46
CA SER A 41 -0.70 -4.35 -7.18
C SER A 41 -1.78 -3.75 -6.28
N ALA A 42 -2.37 -4.54 -5.39
CA ALA A 42 -3.37 -4.05 -4.44
C ALA A 42 -2.79 -3.04 -3.43
N VAL A 43 -1.51 -3.17 -3.05
CA VAL A 43 -0.84 -2.16 -2.20
C VAL A 43 -0.76 -0.81 -2.92
N ILE A 44 -0.42 -0.82 -4.21
CA ILE A 44 -0.39 0.41 -5.03
C ILE A 44 -1.78 1.07 -5.06
N GLU A 45 -2.83 0.29 -5.31
CA GLU A 45 -4.21 0.78 -5.34
C GLU A 45 -4.64 1.36 -3.98
N GLU A 46 -4.26 0.74 -2.87
CA GLU A 46 -4.56 1.23 -1.52
C GLU A 46 -3.82 2.53 -1.20
N ILE A 47 -2.57 2.66 -1.61
CA ILE A 47 -1.79 3.89 -1.49
C ILE A 47 -2.45 5.01 -2.29
N ASP A 48 -2.78 4.77 -3.57
CA ASP A 48 -3.43 5.77 -4.42
C ASP A 48 -4.78 6.19 -3.85
N ALA A 49 -5.57 5.24 -3.34
CA ALA A 49 -6.84 5.51 -2.68
C ALA A 49 -6.67 6.34 -1.40
N TYR A 50 -5.62 6.11 -0.61
CA TYR A 50 -5.32 6.92 0.57
C TYR A 50 -4.89 8.33 0.19
N LEU A 51 -3.97 8.49 -0.76
CA LEU A 51 -3.49 9.80 -1.22
C LEU A 51 -4.62 10.69 -1.71
N GLY A 52 -5.64 10.13 -2.36
CA GLY A 52 -6.83 10.87 -2.79
C GLY A 52 -7.68 11.46 -1.66
N ARG A 53 -7.50 10.98 -0.42
CA ARG A 53 -8.26 11.41 0.77
C ARG A 53 -7.40 11.77 1.97
N ALA A 54 -6.08 11.89 1.82
CA ALA A 54 -5.16 12.09 2.95
C ALA A 54 -5.51 13.35 3.76
N SER A 55 -5.99 14.41 3.12
CA SER A 55 -6.48 15.63 3.78
C SER A 55 -7.65 15.41 4.76
N GLU A 56 -8.38 14.30 4.63
CA GLU A 56 -9.50 13.90 5.48
C GLU A 56 -9.05 13.07 6.68
N ASP A 57 -7.79 12.63 6.73
CA ASP A 57 -7.26 11.78 7.80
C ASP A 57 -7.03 12.60 9.10
N PRO A 58 -7.82 12.35 10.17
CA PRO A 58 -7.65 13.05 11.43
C PRO A 58 -6.34 12.68 12.14
N LEU A 59 -5.77 11.51 11.87
CA LEU A 59 -4.52 11.06 12.50
C LEU A 59 -3.33 11.89 12.04
N LEU A 60 -3.29 12.31 10.77
CA LEU A 60 -2.23 13.20 10.28
C LEU A 60 -2.21 14.51 11.05
N ARG A 61 -3.40 15.10 11.26
CA ARG A 61 -3.55 16.35 12.02
C ARG A 61 -3.17 16.18 13.49
N LEU A 62 -3.62 15.09 14.12
CA LEU A 62 -3.33 14.79 15.53
C LEU A 62 -1.84 14.52 15.78
N ALA A 63 -1.18 13.83 14.85
CA ALA A 63 0.25 13.53 14.93
C ALA A 63 1.14 14.72 14.53
N GLY A 64 0.56 15.80 14.00
CA GLY A 64 1.30 16.93 13.45
C GLY A 64 2.15 16.55 12.24
N LEU A 65 1.76 15.51 11.52
CA LEU A 65 2.46 15.03 10.32
C LEU A 65 2.04 15.85 9.11
N PRO A 66 2.98 16.47 8.37
CA PRO A 66 2.66 17.18 7.15
C PRO A 66 2.14 16.21 6.07
N GLU A 67 0.93 16.44 5.58
CA GLU A 67 0.32 15.61 4.52
C GLU A 67 1.24 15.46 3.30
N GLY A 68 1.93 16.54 2.91
CA GLY A 68 2.88 16.51 1.80
C GLY A 68 4.07 15.57 2.01
N GLU A 69 4.60 15.46 3.23
CA GLU A 69 5.72 14.57 3.54
C GLU A 69 5.27 13.10 3.53
N VAL A 70 4.07 12.83 4.05
CA VAL A 70 3.45 11.51 3.99
C VAL A 70 3.15 11.13 2.53
N ALA A 71 2.65 12.06 1.73
CA ALA A 71 2.35 11.82 0.32
C ALA A 71 3.60 11.49 -0.50
N VAL A 72 4.70 12.21 -0.26
CA VAL A 72 6.00 11.90 -0.88
C VAL A 72 6.47 10.51 -0.47
N SER A 73 6.47 10.21 0.84
CA SER A 73 6.94 8.91 1.36
C SER A 73 6.13 7.74 0.80
N LEU A 74 4.80 7.87 0.71
CA LEU A 74 3.93 6.84 0.13
C LEU A 74 4.12 6.73 -1.39
N SER A 75 4.41 7.83 -2.08
CA SER A 75 4.74 7.81 -3.51
C SER A 75 6.06 7.09 -3.79
N ASP A 76 7.05 7.23 -2.92
CA ASP A 76 8.32 6.51 -3.00
C ASP A 76 8.10 5.00 -2.83
N VAL A 77 7.33 4.59 -1.81
CA VAL A 77 6.95 3.18 -1.62
C VAL A 77 6.21 2.63 -2.84
N LYS A 78 5.29 3.40 -3.42
CA LYS A 78 4.59 3.02 -4.66
C LYS A 78 5.57 2.82 -5.82
N SER A 79 6.55 3.69 -5.96
CA SER A 79 7.58 3.61 -7.00
C SER A 79 8.42 2.33 -6.83
N ASP A 80 8.85 2.02 -5.61
CA ASP A 80 9.62 0.82 -5.30
C ASP A 80 8.85 -0.45 -5.64
N ILE A 81 7.58 -0.55 -5.21
CA ILE A 81 6.72 -1.69 -5.52
C ILE A 81 6.49 -1.80 -7.04
N SER A 82 6.32 -0.68 -7.73
CA SER A 82 6.14 -0.66 -9.18
C SER A 82 7.38 -1.20 -9.91
N SER A 83 8.58 -0.84 -9.45
CA SER A 83 9.84 -1.38 -9.97
C SER A 83 9.92 -2.89 -9.75
N VAL A 84 9.62 -3.36 -8.54
CA VAL A 84 9.59 -4.79 -8.21
C VAL A 84 8.59 -5.54 -9.09
N ILE A 85 7.39 -5.00 -9.33
CA ILE A 85 6.41 -5.61 -10.24
C ILE A 85 6.94 -5.68 -11.68
N ALA A 86 7.62 -4.62 -12.15
CA ALA A 86 8.18 -4.57 -13.50
C ALA A 86 9.30 -5.61 -13.70
N ASP A 87 10.22 -5.71 -12.75
CA ASP A 87 11.27 -6.73 -12.72
C ASP A 87 10.68 -8.13 -12.58
N LEU A 88 9.72 -8.25 -11.66
CA LEU A 88 8.69 -9.27 -11.53
C LEU A 88 8.32 -9.84 -12.88
N ARG A 89 7.67 -9.02 -13.71
CA ARG A 89 7.12 -9.36 -15.03
C ARG A 89 8.19 -9.71 -16.07
N ARG A 90 9.35 -9.04 -16.05
CA ARG A 90 10.44 -9.28 -16.99
C ARG A 90 11.14 -10.62 -16.76
N THR A 91 11.27 -11.03 -15.51
CA THR A 91 11.89 -12.29 -15.14
C THR A 91 10.89 -13.42 -15.42
N LYS A 92 10.90 -13.99 -16.63
CA LYS A 92 10.18 -15.25 -16.90
C LYS A 92 10.77 -16.33 -15.99
N ALA A 93 9.89 -17.05 -15.30
CA ALA A 93 10.23 -18.35 -14.71
C ALA A 93 10.61 -19.33 -15.82
#